data_AF-A0A934BFN0-F1
#
_entry.id   AF-A0A934BFN0-F1
#
_cell.length_a   1.000
_cell.length_b   1.000
_cell.length_c   1.000
_cell.angle_alpha   90.00
_cell.angle_beta   90.00
_cell.angle_gamma   90.00
#
_symmetry.space_group_name_H-M   'P 1'
#
loop_
_entity.id
_entity.type
_entity.pdbx_description
1 polymer ?
#
loop_
_entity_poly.entity_id
_entity_poly.type
_entity_poly.pdbx_seq_one_letter_code
_entity_poly.pdbx_strand_id
1 'polypeptide(L)' 'MEKLGLIAGNGRFPILFAKGARDNKVPVIAVGIFNETSPEIEQHVDKLYWIGVAQIGKLI' A
#
# COMPACT_ATOMS: atom_id res chain seq x y z
N MET A 1 7.96 -9.68 14.51
CA MET A 1 7.49 -10.11 13.18
C MET A 1 7.77 -8.96 12.24
N GLU A 2 8.50 -9.21 11.15
CA GLU A 2 8.80 -8.18 10.15
C GLU A 2 7.54 -7.80 9.38
N LYS A 3 7.45 -6.54 8.95
CA LYS A 3 6.31 -5.99 8.21
C LYS A 3 6.77 -5.61 6.81
N LEU A 4 5.90 -5.79 5.83
CA LEU A 4 6.16 -5.34 4.47
C LEU A 4 5.72 -3.87 4.31
N GLY A 5 6.60 -3.05 3.75
CA GLY A 5 6.28 -1.73 3.26
C GLY A 5 5.84 -1.80 1.80
N LEU A 6 4.69 -1.20 1.48
CA LEU A 6 4.16 -1.13 0.12
C LEU A 6 3.96 0.33 -0.30
N ILE A 7 4.74 0.83 -1.25
CA ILE A 7 4.42 2.09 -1.93
C ILE A 7 3.45 1.74 -3.05
N ALA A 8 2.17 2.04 -2.84
CA ALA A 8 1.11 1.69 -3.76
C ALA A 8 0.99 2.77 -4.85
N GLY A 9 1.18 2.35 -6.10
CA GLY A 9 0.85 3.15 -7.28
C GLY A 9 -0.57 2.86 -7.78
N ASN A 10 -0.77 3.01 -9.08
CA ASN A 10 -2.04 2.70 -9.73
C ASN A 10 -2.19 1.22 -10.12
N GLY A 11 -3.39 0.86 -10.57
CA GLY A 11 -3.71 -0.47 -11.07
C GLY A 11 -4.03 -1.50 -9.99
N ARG A 12 -4.13 -2.77 -10.41
CA ARG A 12 -4.60 -3.88 -9.56
C ARG A 12 -3.50 -4.55 -8.72
N PHE A 13 -2.24 -4.40 -9.11
CA PHE A 13 -1.14 -5.11 -8.46
C PHE A 13 -1.00 -4.81 -6.97
N PRO A 14 -1.03 -3.53 -6.49
CA PRO A 14 -0.91 -3.25 -5.05
C PRO A 14 -1.99 -3.94 -4.20
N ILE A 15 -3.22 -4.01 -4.71
CA ILE A 15 -4.35 -4.70 -4.07
C ILE A 15 -4.10 -6.21 -4.02
N LEU A 16 -3.72 -6.81 -5.14
CA LEU A 16 -3.45 -8.25 -5.23
C LEU A 16 -2.28 -8.66 -4.34
N PHE A 17 -1.23 -7.84 -4.29
CA PHE A 17 -0.08 -8.05 -3.40
C PHE A 17 -0.50 -7.98 -1.93
N ALA A 18 -1.19 -6.91 -1.51
CA ALA A 18 -1.65 -6.75 -0.13
C ALA A 18 -2.59 -7.88 0.30
N LYS A 19 -3.50 -8.30 -0.59
CA LYS A 19 -4.36 -9.45 -0.37
C LYS A 19 -3.55 -10.73 -0.18
N GLY A 20 -2.60 -11.03 -1.06
CA GLY A 20 -1.76 -12.22 -0.97
C GLY A 20 -0.90 -12.22 0.31
N ALA A 21 -0.35 -11.09 0.71
CA ALA A 21 0.40 -10.94 1.96
C ALA A 21 -0.49 -11.23 3.18
N ARG A 22 -1.70 -10.65 3.22
CA ARG A 22 -2.71 -10.90 4.25
C ARG A 22 -3.12 -12.38 4.33
N ASP A 23 -3.37 -13.03 3.20
CA ASP A 23 -3.70 -14.46 3.13
C ASP A 23 -2.57 -15.33 3.71
N ASN A 24 -1.32 -14.85 3.66
CA ASN A 24 -0.13 -15.47 4.26
C ASN A 24 0.20 -14.95 5.67
N LYS A 25 -0.71 -14.18 6.31
CA LYS A 25 -0.53 -13.59 7.65
C LYS A 25 0.70 -12.67 7.76
N VAL A 26 1.12 -12.06 6.65
CA VAL A 26 2.22 -11.09 6.62
C VAL A 26 1.64 -9.67 6.71
N PRO A 27 1.98 -8.88 7.74
CA PRO A 27 1.45 -7.54 7.91
C PRO A 27 1.99 -6.58 6.85
N VAL A 28 1.12 -5.74 6.30
CA VAL A 28 1.46 -4.75 5.27
C VAL A 28 1.13 -3.35 5.76
N ILE A 29 2.11 -2.46 5.71
CA ILE A 29 1.91 -1.01 5.85
C ILE A 29 2.06 -0.41 4.46
N ALA A 30 1.00 0.24 3.98
CA ALA A 30 0.99 0.87 2.67
C ALA A 30 1.05 2.39 2.74
N VAL A 31 1.67 2.97 1.72
CA VAL A 31 1.59 4.39 1.38
C VAL A 31 0.95 4.49 0.01
N GLY A 32 -0.27 5.02 -0.06
CA GLY A 32 -0.99 5.30 -1.28
C GLY A 32 -0.69 6.70 -1.81
N ILE A 33 -0.65 6.84 -3.13
CA ILE A 33 -0.51 8.11 -3.83
C ILE A 33 -1.91 8.61 -4.18
N PHE A 34 -2.27 9.82 -3.73
CA PHE A 34 -3.56 10.44 -4.04
C PHE A 34 -3.83 10.44 -5.55
N ASN A 35 -5.08 10.12 -5.92
CA ASN A 35 -5.57 9.97 -7.29
C ASN A 35 -4.96 8.84 -8.14
N GLU A 36 -3.91 8.16 -7.67
CA GLU A 36 -3.30 7.02 -8.36
C GLU A 36 -3.71 5.70 -7.71
N THR A 37 -3.64 5.63 -6.37
CA THR A 37 -3.96 4.41 -5.62
C THR A 37 -5.47 4.28 -5.42
N SER A 38 -5.99 3.09 -5.73
CA SER A 38 -7.37 2.74 -5.40
C SER A 38 -7.59 2.69 -3.88
N PRO A 39 -8.63 3.37 -3.33
CA PRO A 39 -9.00 3.27 -1.92
C PRO A 39 -9.33 1.85 -1.46
N GLU A 40 -9.64 0.93 -2.39
CA GLU A 40 -9.88 -0.50 -2.13
C GLU A 40 -8.73 -1.15 -1.34
N ILE A 41 -7.49 -0.65 -1.50
CA ILE A 41 -6.31 -1.21 -0.82
C ILE A 41 -6.42 -1.17 0.71
N GLU A 42 -7.21 -0.24 1.28
CA GLU A 42 -7.41 -0.10 2.73
C GLU A 42 -7.95 -1.40 3.37
N GLN A 43 -8.72 -2.18 2.61
CA GLN A 43 -9.29 -3.44 3.06
C GLN A 43 -8.23 -4.55 3.25
N HIS A 44 -7.07 -4.41 2.61
CA HIS A 44 -6.06 -5.45 2.50
C HIS A 44 -4.81 -5.20 3.33
N VAL A 45 -4.62 -3.98 3.83
CA VAL A 45 -3.43 -3.56 4.59
C VAL A 45 -3.74 -3.40 6.08
N ASP A 46 -2.72 -3.39 6.93
CA ASP A 46 -2.85 -3.13 8.37
C ASP A 46 -2.88 -1.63 8.66
N LYS A 47 -2.21 -0.85 7.83
CA LYS A 47 -2.19 0.62 7.92
C LYS A 47 -1.98 1.23 6.54
N LEU A 48 -2.70 2.32 6.29
CA LEU A 48 -2.61 3.10 5.07
C LEU A 48 -2.25 4.54 5.41
N TYR A 49 -1.26 5.07 4.69
CA TYR A 49 -0.94 6.49 4.66
C TYR A 49 -1.20 7.01 3.25
N TRP A 50 -1.58 8.28 3.14
CA TRP A 50 -1.77 8.93 1.85
C TRP A 50 -0.77 10.06 1.66
N ILE A 51 -0.20 10.15 0.46
CA ILE A 51 0.70 11.21 0.06
C ILE A 51 0.32 11.78 -1.31
N GLY A 52 0.66 13.04 -1.55
CA GLY A 52 0.60 13.61 -2.90
C GLY A 52 1.76 13.10 -3.76
N VAL A 53 1.56 13.07 -5.08
CA VAL A 53 2.59 12.62 -6.05
C VAL A 53 3.94 13.34 -5.88
N ALA A 54 3.92 14.64 -5.57
CA ALA A 54 5.12 15.44 -5.36
C ALA A 54 5.91 15.07 -4.09
N GLN A 55 5.32 14.28 -3.18
CA GLN A 55 5.95 13.87 -1.92
C GLN A 55 6.65 12.52 -2.01
N ILE A 56 6.58 11.82 -3.15
CA ILE A 56 7.19 10.48 -3.33
C ILE A 56 8.70 10.51 -3.08
N GLY A 57 9.39 11.56 -3.53
CA GLY A 57 10.84 11.69 -3.34
C GLY A 57 11.30 11.85 -1.89
N LYS A 58 10.38 11.94 -0.92
CA LYS A 58 10.68 12.03 0.52
C LYS A 58 10.41 10.72 1.26
N LEU A 59 10.03 9.65 0.57
CA LEU A 59 9.62 8.38 1.20
C LEU A 59 10.79 7.57 1.77
N ILE A 60 12.04 7.84 1.34
CA ILE A 60 13.25 7.12 1.76
C ILE A 60 14.44 8.09 1.72
#